data_AF-A0A9W8FKG7-F1
#
_entry.id   AF-A0A9W8FKG7-F1
#
_cell.length_a   1.000
_cell.length_b   1.000
_cell.length_c   1.000
_cell.angle_alpha   90.00
_cell.angle_beta   90.00
_cell.angle_gamma   90.00
#
_symmetry.space_group_name_H-M   'P 1'
#
loop_
_entity.id
_entity.type
_entity.pdbx_description
1 polymer ?
#
loop_
_entity_poly.entity_id
_entity_poly.type
_entity_poly.pdbx_seq_one_letter_code
_entity_poly.pdbx_strand_id
1 'polypeptide(L)'
;MRSSLSLRALRLGAPTTSHSVRRQLQSTLATAHSSSPANIGRGVFASKKISDCTLGRTAMQLSKVPSVGYIYLGANIGYCKALELQQRFVRKRIDQIYASVQSRPKDDNRLVDVVFLLQHAPVYTNGRRNHGKMTDAEIERLLCGGQAEYVETNRGGEITFHGPGQLVVYPVMHLRDHYLATRCFVEGLENTVIETCARYAVGAHRLPGFPGVWTSDTQKVAALGTRCQRYVTSHGVALNCSTDLQWFGRIIPCGLDGKTATSLERILRNRYATAETHTSVECVLPVVLDSFATVFGCDIVPLEQLSPTTFSEIQRDLASIE
;
A
#
# COMPACT_ATOMS: atom_id res chain seq x y z
N MET A 1 -31.16 48.57 -24.14
CA MET A 1 -32.05 47.40 -24.00
C MET A 1 -31.17 46.17 -23.85
N ARG A 2 -31.26 45.52 -22.69
CA ARG A 2 -30.54 44.29 -22.34
C ARG A 2 -31.28 43.09 -22.95
N SER A 3 -30.59 42.15 -23.56
CA SER A 3 -31.15 40.82 -23.84
C SER A 3 -30.29 39.75 -23.17
N SER A 4 -30.96 39.01 -22.30
CA SER A 4 -30.46 37.93 -21.45
C SER A 4 -30.46 36.60 -22.20
N LEU A 5 -29.36 35.85 -22.15
CA LEU A 5 -29.37 34.41 -22.38
C LEU A 5 -28.81 33.73 -21.13
N SER A 6 -29.71 33.02 -20.45
CA SER A 6 -29.48 32.20 -19.27
C SER A 6 -28.86 30.87 -19.69
N LEU A 7 -27.65 30.58 -19.22
CA LEU A 7 -27.03 29.26 -19.31
C LEU A 7 -27.33 28.49 -18.02
N ARG A 8 -28.27 27.55 -18.12
CA ARG A 8 -28.56 26.54 -17.08
C ARG A 8 -27.32 25.66 -16.88
N ALA A 9 -26.82 25.63 -15.64
CA ALA A 9 -25.81 24.68 -15.20
C ALA A 9 -26.36 23.24 -15.20
N LEU A 10 -25.73 22.36 -15.98
CA LEU A 10 -25.85 20.91 -15.84
C LEU A 10 -25.11 20.50 -14.56
N ARG A 11 -25.87 20.16 -13.51
CA ARG A 11 -25.35 19.47 -12.33
C ARG A 11 -25.03 18.02 -12.72
N LEU A 12 -23.75 17.70 -12.84
CA LEU A 12 -23.28 16.31 -12.82
C LEU A 12 -23.29 15.84 -11.36
N GLY A 13 -24.11 14.83 -11.08
CA GLY A 13 -24.29 14.26 -9.74
C GLY A 13 -23.01 13.57 -9.26
N ALA A 14 -22.70 13.75 -7.98
CA ALA A 14 -21.66 13.01 -7.28
C ALA A 14 -21.95 11.49 -7.34
N PRO A 15 -20.94 10.63 -7.54
CA PRO A 15 -21.14 9.19 -7.47
C PRO A 15 -21.37 8.81 -6.01
N THR A 16 -22.62 8.47 -5.69
CA THR A 16 -23.03 7.84 -4.46
C THR A 16 -22.24 6.55 -4.26
N THR A 17 -21.47 6.47 -3.18
CA THR A 17 -20.78 5.26 -2.72
C THR A 17 -21.84 4.23 -2.32
N SER A 18 -22.19 3.39 -3.29
CA SER A 18 -23.22 2.37 -3.17
C SER A 18 -22.92 1.39 -2.03
N HIS A 19 -23.95 1.16 -1.22
CA HIS A 19 -24.10 0.06 -0.25
C HIS A 19 -23.66 -1.33 -0.79
N SER A 20 -23.52 -1.49 -2.12
CA SER A 20 -23.11 -2.73 -2.78
C SER A 20 -21.66 -3.13 -2.52
N VAL A 21 -20.71 -2.18 -2.43
CA VAL A 21 -19.28 -2.51 -2.20
C VAL A 21 -19.05 -3.05 -0.80
N ARG A 22 -19.78 -2.51 0.19
CA ARG A 22 -19.76 -2.97 1.59
C ARG A 22 -20.29 -4.40 1.72
N ARG A 23 -21.35 -4.76 0.97
CA ARG A 23 -21.86 -6.12 0.90
C ARG A 23 -20.92 -7.06 0.14
N GLN A 24 -20.28 -6.57 -0.92
CA GLN A 24 -19.34 -7.39 -1.69
C GLN A 24 -18.14 -7.78 -0.83
N LEU A 25 -17.49 -6.83 -0.13
CA LEU A 25 -16.38 -7.11 0.78
C LEU A 25 -16.78 -8.03 1.96
N GLN A 26 -17.95 -7.83 2.58
CA GLN A 26 -18.46 -8.71 3.63
C GLN A 26 -18.82 -10.12 3.12
N SER A 27 -19.35 -10.22 1.90
CA SER A 27 -19.67 -11.51 1.26
C SER A 27 -18.41 -12.26 0.83
N THR A 28 -17.36 -11.56 0.36
CA THR A 28 -16.07 -12.15 0.00
C THR A 28 -15.32 -12.65 1.23
N LEU A 29 -15.41 -11.94 2.36
CA LEU A 29 -14.90 -12.43 3.66
C LEU A 29 -15.66 -13.67 4.15
N ALA A 30 -16.98 -13.75 3.91
CA ALA A 30 -17.78 -14.92 4.26
C ALA A 30 -17.54 -16.13 3.31
N THR A 31 -17.31 -15.91 2.02
CA THR A 31 -17.01 -16.99 1.05
C THR A 31 -15.56 -17.47 1.12
N ALA A 32 -14.60 -16.60 1.48
CA ALA A 32 -13.23 -17.00 1.82
C ALA A 32 -13.17 -17.89 3.08
N HIS A 33 -14.16 -17.81 3.96
CA HIS A 33 -14.30 -18.70 5.11
C HIS A 33 -15.09 -20.00 4.82
N SER A 34 -15.90 -20.06 3.76
CA SER A 34 -16.72 -21.24 3.43
C SER A 34 -16.12 -22.16 2.37
N SER A 35 -15.13 -21.68 1.60
CA SER A 35 -14.37 -22.49 0.66
C SER A 35 -13.10 -23.02 1.34
N SER A 36 -13.24 -24.09 2.11
CA SER A 36 -12.10 -24.88 2.57
C SER A 36 -11.33 -25.37 1.33
N PRO A 37 -10.05 -25.00 1.13
CA PRO A 37 -9.28 -25.59 0.05
C PRO A 37 -9.05 -27.05 0.43
N ALA A 38 -9.69 -27.94 -0.32
CA ALA A 38 -9.50 -29.36 -0.23
C ALA A 38 -8.00 -29.68 -0.29
N ASN A 39 -7.45 -30.08 0.87
CA ASN A 39 -6.28 -30.93 1.05
C ASN A 39 -5.13 -30.75 0.04
N ILE A 40 -4.70 -29.50 -0.20
CA ILE A 40 -3.42 -29.22 -0.84
C ILE A 40 -2.35 -29.46 0.22
N GLY A 41 -1.49 -30.45 -0.04
CA GLY A 41 -0.59 -31.04 0.93
C GLY A 41 0.14 -30.04 1.83
N ARG A 42 0.29 -30.43 3.10
CA ARG A 42 1.19 -29.82 4.10
C ARG A 42 2.65 -29.96 3.65
N GLY A 43 3.02 -29.29 2.56
CA GLY A 43 4.37 -29.11 2.08
C GLY A 43 4.95 -27.82 2.66
N VAL A 44 5.41 -27.92 3.90
CA VAL A 44 6.52 -27.16 4.51
C VAL A 44 6.97 -25.88 3.76
N PHE A 45 6.17 -24.81 3.82
CA PHE A 45 6.66 -23.43 3.79
C PHE A 45 6.26 -22.73 5.08
N ALA A 46 6.44 -23.41 6.21
CA ALA A 46 6.51 -22.71 7.48
C ALA A 46 7.69 -21.74 7.35
N SER A 47 7.39 -20.47 7.10
CA SER A 47 8.34 -19.39 7.24
C SER A 47 9.07 -19.64 8.57
N LYS A 48 10.39 -19.85 8.51
CA LYS A 48 11.21 -19.80 9.72
C LYS A 48 10.72 -18.58 10.49
N LYS A 49 10.19 -18.79 11.71
CA LYS A 49 9.74 -17.71 12.58
C LYS A 49 10.80 -16.61 12.52
N ILE A 50 10.40 -15.48 11.94
CA ILE A 50 11.23 -14.33 11.63
C ILE A 50 11.95 -13.91 12.92
N SER A 51 13.27 -13.96 12.93
CA SER A 51 14.05 -13.41 14.03
C SER A 51 14.21 -11.89 13.89
N ASP A 52 14.19 -11.26 15.08
CA ASP A 52 14.87 -10.04 15.53
C ASP A 52 14.27 -8.64 15.40
N CYS A 53 13.20 -8.40 14.62
CA CYS A 53 12.69 -7.03 14.50
C CYS A 53 11.19 -6.83 14.79
N THR A 54 10.31 -7.73 14.36
CA THR A 54 8.85 -7.56 14.52
C THR A 54 8.26 -8.28 15.74
N LEU A 55 8.93 -9.34 16.22
CA LEU A 55 8.53 -10.13 17.40
C LEU A 55 9.58 -10.16 18.51
N GLY A 56 10.63 -9.34 18.43
CA GLY A 56 11.56 -9.08 19.54
C GLY A 56 10.96 -8.21 20.66
N ARG A 57 9.68 -7.81 20.53
CA ARG A 57 8.92 -7.07 21.55
C ARG A 57 8.47 -8.02 22.64
N THR A 58 8.50 -7.57 23.89
CA THR A 58 8.00 -8.35 25.03
C THR A 58 6.48 -8.52 24.94
N ALA A 59 5.94 -9.55 25.59
CA ALA A 59 4.49 -9.75 25.69
C ALA A 59 3.76 -8.51 26.25
N MET A 60 4.37 -7.82 27.22
CA MET A 60 3.85 -6.57 27.78
C MET A 60 3.89 -5.40 26.78
N GLN A 61 4.88 -5.35 25.90
CA GLN A 61 4.91 -4.34 24.83
C GLN A 61 3.82 -4.63 23.79
N LEU A 62 3.68 -5.89 23.38
CA LEU A 62 2.63 -6.31 22.44
C LEU A 62 1.23 -5.99 22.96
N SER A 63 0.95 -6.20 24.26
CA SER A 63 -0.34 -5.85 24.85
C SER A 63 -0.64 -4.35 24.93
N LYS A 64 0.35 -3.50 24.62
CA LYS A 64 0.23 -2.03 24.60
C LYS A 64 0.25 -1.44 23.20
N VAL A 65 0.46 -2.26 22.18
CA VAL A 65 0.46 -1.81 20.78
C VAL A 65 -0.96 -1.34 20.43
N PRO A 66 -1.14 -0.09 19.96
CA PRO A 66 -2.46 0.38 19.59
C PRO A 66 -2.96 -0.31 18.32
N SER A 67 -4.27 -0.47 18.20
CA SER A 67 -4.90 -0.91 16.95
C SER A 67 -4.61 0.09 15.82
N VAL A 68 -4.54 -0.41 14.60
CA VAL A 68 -4.28 0.37 13.38
C VAL A 68 -5.55 0.38 12.52
N GLY A 69 -5.94 1.55 12.04
CA GLY A 69 -7.08 1.67 11.15
C GLY A 69 -6.67 1.41 9.70
N TYR A 70 -7.51 0.75 8.89
CA TYR A 70 -7.27 0.67 7.45
C TYR A 70 -8.39 1.31 6.64
N ILE A 71 -8.03 1.85 5.47
CA ILE A 71 -8.98 2.39 4.52
C ILE A 71 -8.56 2.03 3.09
N TYR A 72 -9.50 1.48 2.31
CA TYR A 72 -9.33 1.31 0.88
C TYR A 72 -9.86 2.55 0.16
N LEU A 73 -8.98 3.30 -0.50
CA LEU A 73 -9.34 4.51 -1.23
C LEU A 73 -9.91 4.23 -2.62
N GLY A 74 -9.78 2.99 -3.10
CA GLY A 74 -10.27 2.56 -4.41
C GLY A 74 -9.16 2.39 -5.44
N ALA A 75 -9.59 2.25 -6.69
CA ALA A 75 -8.73 2.11 -7.85
C ALA A 75 -8.54 3.45 -8.59
N ASN A 76 -7.49 3.54 -9.40
CA ASN A 76 -7.19 4.68 -10.26
C ASN A 76 -7.01 6.02 -9.53
N ILE A 77 -6.40 5.99 -8.34
CA ILE A 77 -6.10 7.21 -7.58
C ILE A 77 -4.85 7.88 -8.17
N GLY A 78 -4.94 9.16 -8.56
CA GLY A 78 -3.79 9.93 -9.03
C GLY A 78 -2.66 9.94 -8.00
N TYR A 79 -1.41 9.83 -8.45
CA TYR A 79 -0.27 9.67 -7.53
C TYR A 79 -0.07 10.89 -6.65
N CYS A 80 -0.08 12.09 -7.25
CA CYS A 80 0.04 13.36 -6.53
C CYS A 80 -1.06 13.55 -5.49
N LYS A 81 -2.30 13.13 -5.81
CA LYS A 81 -3.43 13.21 -4.89
C LYS A 81 -3.23 12.36 -3.62
N ALA A 82 -2.83 11.10 -3.79
CA ALA A 82 -2.54 10.22 -2.66
C ALA A 82 -1.25 10.62 -1.91
N LEU A 83 -0.27 11.21 -2.60
CA LEU A 83 0.94 11.75 -1.98
C LEU A 83 0.60 12.96 -1.09
N GLU A 84 -0.20 13.91 -1.59
CA GLU A 84 -0.65 15.08 -0.83
C GLU A 84 -1.48 14.66 0.39
N LEU A 85 -2.38 13.67 0.24
CA LEU A 85 -3.14 13.11 1.37
C LEU A 85 -2.20 12.58 2.47
N GLN A 86 -1.20 11.78 2.09
CA GLN A 86 -0.21 11.28 3.05
C GLN A 86 0.55 12.42 3.71
N GLN A 87 0.98 13.44 2.95
CA GLN A 87 1.73 14.57 3.49
C GLN A 87 0.92 15.40 4.50
N ARG A 88 -0.36 15.68 4.19
CA ARG A 88 -1.28 16.35 5.11
C ARG A 88 -1.48 15.54 6.38
N PHE A 89 -1.74 14.23 6.23
CA PHE A 89 -1.95 13.35 7.37
C PHE A 89 -0.70 13.24 8.26
N VAL A 90 0.48 13.02 7.66
CA VAL A 90 1.77 12.96 8.37
C VAL A 90 2.04 14.27 9.11
N ARG A 91 1.81 15.42 8.49
CA ARG A 91 1.99 16.73 9.11
C ARG A 91 1.09 16.87 10.34
N LYS A 92 -0.22 16.67 10.17
CA LYS A 92 -1.19 16.72 11.28
C LYS A 92 -0.82 15.76 12.41
N ARG A 93 -0.41 14.52 12.07
CA ARG A 93 0.00 13.50 13.04
C ARG A 93 1.23 13.94 13.84
N ILE A 94 2.26 14.46 13.16
CA ILE A 94 3.46 15.02 13.81
C ILE A 94 3.07 16.20 14.72
N ASP A 95 2.27 17.14 14.22
CA ASP A 95 1.87 18.32 14.99
C ASP A 95 1.14 17.92 16.28
N GLN A 96 0.23 16.93 16.23
CA GLN A 96 -0.47 16.42 17.42
C GLN A 96 0.45 15.69 18.41
N ILE A 97 1.43 14.93 17.92
CA ILE A 97 2.38 14.19 18.78
C ILE A 97 3.29 15.15 19.54
N TYR A 98 3.80 16.17 18.86
CA TYR A 98 4.81 17.10 19.39
C TYR A 98 4.22 18.45 19.84
N ALA A 99 2.90 18.61 19.85
CA ALA A 99 2.20 19.74 20.46
C ALA A 99 2.52 19.88 21.95
N SER A 100 2.47 21.12 22.46
CA SER A 100 2.52 21.37 23.90
C SER A 100 1.31 20.74 24.60
N VAL A 101 1.41 20.47 25.90
CA VAL A 101 0.31 19.86 26.68
C VAL A 101 -0.98 20.66 26.56
N GLN A 102 -0.90 21.99 26.51
CA GLN A 102 -2.05 22.89 26.38
C GLN A 102 -2.70 22.87 24.98
N SER A 103 -1.97 22.45 23.95
CA SER A 103 -2.42 22.45 22.54
C SER A 103 -2.68 21.04 21.99
N ARG A 104 -2.35 20.01 22.75
CA ARG A 104 -2.60 18.61 22.35
C ARG A 104 -4.12 18.38 22.30
N PRO A 105 -4.65 17.83 21.19
CA PRO A 105 -6.06 17.50 21.12
C PRO A 105 -6.43 16.49 22.22
N LYS A 106 -7.69 16.54 22.65
CA LYS A 106 -8.28 15.49 23.48
C LYS A 106 -8.13 14.13 22.79
N ASP A 107 -8.08 13.05 23.58
CA ASP A 107 -7.82 11.71 23.07
C ASP A 107 -8.85 11.25 22.03
N ASP A 108 -10.11 11.67 22.15
CA ASP A 108 -11.19 11.42 21.19
C ASP A 108 -10.98 12.08 19.82
N ASN A 109 -10.16 13.13 19.78
CA ASN A 109 -9.86 13.91 18.58
C ASN A 109 -8.42 13.71 18.06
N ARG A 110 -7.66 12.80 18.70
CA ARG A 110 -6.31 12.43 18.26
C ARG A 110 -6.41 11.51 17.05
N LEU A 111 -5.63 11.81 16.01
CA LEU A 111 -5.53 10.93 14.85
C LEU A 111 -4.94 9.59 15.25
N VAL A 112 -5.51 8.50 14.75
CA VAL A 112 -4.95 7.15 14.92
C VAL A 112 -3.96 6.83 13.80
N ASP A 113 -3.20 5.76 13.93
CA ASP A 113 -2.33 5.29 12.85
C ASP A 113 -3.17 4.60 11.76
N VAL A 114 -2.80 4.79 10.49
CA VAL A 114 -3.62 4.39 9.35
C VAL A 114 -2.81 3.64 8.29
N VAL A 115 -3.39 2.56 7.74
CA VAL A 115 -2.94 1.92 6.50
C VAL A 115 -3.85 2.35 5.36
N PHE A 116 -3.33 3.20 4.45
CA PHE A 116 -4.02 3.50 3.20
C PHE A 116 -3.75 2.40 2.18
N LEU A 117 -4.81 1.86 1.59
CA LEU A 117 -4.75 0.87 0.52
C LEU A 117 -5.38 1.45 -0.73
N LEU A 118 -4.76 1.25 -1.88
CA LEU A 118 -5.26 1.80 -3.15
C LEU A 118 -4.59 1.14 -4.35
N GLN A 119 -5.11 1.47 -5.53
CA GLN A 119 -4.40 1.29 -6.79
C GLN A 119 -4.24 2.66 -7.45
N HIS A 120 -3.05 2.92 -8.00
CA HIS A 120 -2.81 4.17 -8.71
C HIS A 120 -3.28 4.09 -10.17
N ALA A 121 -3.57 5.25 -10.76
CA ALA A 121 -3.47 5.41 -12.20
C ALA A 121 -2.02 5.09 -12.67
N PRO A 122 -1.78 4.73 -13.94
CA PRO A 122 -0.43 4.44 -14.42
C PRO A 122 0.54 5.60 -14.15
N VAL A 123 1.62 5.32 -13.42
CA VAL A 123 2.61 6.34 -13.02
C VAL A 123 3.98 5.72 -12.81
N TYR A 124 5.00 6.43 -13.29
CA TYR A 124 6.38 6.21 -12.89
C TYR A 124 6.76 7.18 -11.80
N THR A 125 7.31 6.65 -10.70
CA THR A 125 7.75 7.48 -9.59
C THR A 125 9.25 7.33 -9.44
N ASN A 126 9.96 8.44 -9.30
CA ASN A 126 11.40 8.46 -9.15
C ASN A 126 11.78 8.85 -7.72
N GLY A 127 12.40 7.90 -7.00
CA GLY A 127 12.74 8.07 -5.59
C GLY A 127 14.04 8.84 -5.36
N ARG A 128 14.30 9.17 -4.08
CA ARG A 128 15.40 10.03 -3.63
C ARG A 128 16.80 9.63 -4.14
N ARG A 129 17.08 8.34 -4.39
CA ARG A 129 18.42 7.90 -4.84
C ARG A 129 18.70 8.22 -6.31
N ASN A 130 17.65 8.47 -7.09
CA ASN A 130 17.73 8.78 -8.52
C ASN A 130 17.13 10.15 -8.88
N HIS A 131 16.80 10.95 -7.87
CA HIS A 131 16.19 12.27 -8.04
C HIS A 131 17.04 13.19 -8.90
N GLY A 132 16.44 13.80 -9.92
CA GLY A 132 17.11 14.74 -10.83
C GLY A 132 18.18 14.10 -11.73
N LYS A 133 18.22 12.76 -11.84
CA LYS A 133 19.17 12.04 -12.70
C LYS A 133 18.57 11.56 -14.02
N MET A 134 17.25 11.64 -14.17
CA MET A 134 16.54 11.27 -15.41
C MET A 134 16.63 12.43 -16.40
N THR A 135 16.95 12.11 -17.66
CA THR A 135 16.93 13.06 -18.77
C THR A 135 15.51 13.31 -19.27
N ASP A 136 15.28 14.46 -19.92
CA ASP A 136 13.97 14.79 -20.50
C ASP A 136 13.51 13.73 -21.52
N ALA A 137 14.43 13.18 -22.31
CA ALA A 137 14.14 12.12 -23.27
C ALA A 137 13.71 10.81 -22.59
N GLU A 138 14.33 10.45 -21.46
CA GLU A 138 13.90 9.29 -20.68
C GLU A 138 12.53 9.51 -20.05
N ILE A 139 12.27 10.71 -19.53
CA ILE A 139 10.97 11.07 -18.95
C ILE A 139 9.88 11.00 -20.03
N GLU A 140 10.09 11.61 -21.19
CA GLU A 140 9.14 11.61 -22.31
C GLU A 140 8.78 10.18 -22.74
N ARG A 141 9.76 9.29 -22.82
CA ARG A 141 9.54 7.86 -23.12
C ARG A 141 8.65 7.18 -22.08
N LEU A 142 8.75 7.57 -20.81
CA LEU A 142 7.95 7.00 -19.72
C LEU A 142 6.52 7.52 -19.70
N LEU A 143 6.27 8.74 -20.18
CA LEU A 143 4.91 9.30 -20.29
C LEU A 143 4.02 8.51 -21.24
N CYS A 144 4.61 7.72 -22.16
CA CYS A 144 3.90 6.83 -23.08
C CYS A 144 2.78 7.56 -23.85
N GLY A 145 3.06 8.77 -24.35
CA GLY A 145 2.06 9.58 -25.04
C GLY A 145 0.90 10.03 -24.15
N GLY A 146 1.15 10.22 -22.85
CA GLY A 146 0.15 10.65 -21.86
C GLY A 146 -0.62 9.51 -21.20
N GLN A 147 -0.24 8.25 -21.43
CA GLN A 147 -0.87 7.09 -20.78
C GLN A 147 -0.38 6.85 -19.35
N ALA A 148 0.77 7.42 -18.98
CA ALA A 148 1.31 7.36 -17.62
C ALA A 148 1.85 8.72 -17.19
N GLU A 149 1.81 8.99 -15.90
CA GLU A 149 2.46 10.15 -15.29
C GLU A 149 3.93 9.85 -14.94
N TYR A 150 4.72 10.90 -14.76
CA TYR A 150 6.04 10.84 -14.14
C TYR A 150 6.10 11.77 -12.93
N VAL A 151 6.49 11.25 -11.77
CA VAL A 151 6.53 12.03 -10.52
C VAL A 151 7.83 11.79 -9.77
N GLU A 152 8.55 12.88 -9.50
CA GLU A 152 9.66 12.91 -8.55
C GLU A 152 9.13 12.86 -7.11
N THR A 153 9.69 12.00 -6.27
CA THR A 153 9.18 11.74 -4.93
C THR A 153 10.30 11.56 -3.91
N ASN A 154 9.99 11.85 -2.65
CA ASN A 154 10.95 11.81 -1.55
C ASN A 154 11.04 10.43 -0.85
N ARG A 155 10.39 9.40 -1.39
CA ARG A 155 10.54 8.02 -0.88
C ARG A 155 11.97 7.51 -1.09
N GLY A 156 12.36 6.54 -0.27
CA GLY A 156 13.53 5.73 -0.55
C GLY A 156 13.41 4.99 -1.89
N GLY A 157 14.54 4.47 -2.37
CA GLY A 157 14.58 3.78 -3.65
C GLY A 157 14.87 4.70 -4.84
N GLU A 158 14.75 4.14 -6.03
CA GLU A 158 14.95 4.82 -7.32
C GLU A 158 13.63 4.80 -8.09
N ILE A 159 13.65 4.59 -9.40
CA ILE A 159 12.44 4.51 -10.23
C ILE A 159 11.62 3.23 -10.00
N THR A 160 10.30 3.33 -10.03
CA THR A 160 9.36 2.20 -10.07
C THR A 160 8.08 2.59 -10.82
N PHE A 161 7.25 1.60 -11.14
CA PHE A 161 5.92 1.79 -11.71
C PHE A 161 4.81 1.46 -10.70
N HIS A 162 3.70 2.19 -10.79
CA HIS A 162 2.41 1.85 -10.18
C HIS A 162 1.29 1.94 -11.20
N GLY A 163 0.25 1.12 -11.04
CA GLY A 163 -0.91 1.13 -11.93
C GLY A 163 -1.98 0.11 -11.52
N PRO A 164 -3.03 -0.06 -12.34
CA PRO A 164 -4.08 -1.04 -12.10
C PRO A 164 -3.55 -2.47 -11.90
N GLY A 165 -4.18 -3.22 -11.02
CA GLY A 165 -3.77 -4.59 -10.65
C GLY A 165 -2.61 -4.65 -9.64
N GLN A 166 -2.06 -3.50 -9.22
CA GLN A 166 -1.06 -3.41 -8.17
C GLN A 166 -1.70 -2.89 -6.87
N LEU A 167 -1.60 -3.67 -5.79
CA LEU A 167 -2.02 -3.23 -4.46
C LEU A 167 -0.91 -2.39 -3.83
N VAL A 168 -1.18 -1.11 -3.65
CA VAL A 168 -0.29 -0.18 -2.98
C VAL A 168 -0.75 0.00 -1.53
N VAL A 169 0.19 -0.18 -0.61
CA VAL A 169 -0.03 -0.15 0.83
C VAL A 169 0.85 0.94 1.42
N TYR A 170 0.24 1.95 2.03
CA TYR A 170 0.92 3.06 2.70
C TYR A 170 0.58 3.10 4.20
N PRO A 171 1.34 2.38 5.05
CA PRO A 171 1.20 2.48 6.50
C PRO A 171 1.81 3.79 6.99
N VAL A 172 0.95 4.69 7.48
CA VAL A 172 1.30 5.95 8.12
C VAL A 172 1.11 5.79 9.62
N MET A 173 2.21 5.46 10.29
CA MET A 173 2.24 5.05 11.69
C MET A 173 3.30 5.83 12.47
N HIS A 174 3.04 6.06 13.75
CA HIS A 174 4.08 6.56 14.66
C HIS A 174 4.84 5.38 15.27
N LEU A 175 6.02 5.06 14.74
CA LEU A 175 6.75 3.82 15.03
C LEU A 175 7.05 3.59 16.52
N ARG A 176 7.20 4.66 17.31
CA ARG A 176 7.45 4.55 18.76
C ARG A 176 6.24 4.02 19.53
N ASP A 177 5.03 4.32 19.08
CA ASP A 177 3.79 3.78 19.68
C ASP A 177 3.71 2.26 19.48
N HIS A 178 4.45 1.73 18.49
CA HIS A 178 4.51 0.31 18.16
C HIS A 178 5.80 -0.37 18.63
N TYR A 179 6.68 0.34 19.34
CA TYR A 179 8.01 -0.13 19.76
C TYR A 179 8.89 -0.59 18.58
N LEU A 180 8.81 0.10 17.43
CA LEU A 180 9.55 -0.23 16.22
C LEU A 180 10.64 0.78 15.90
N ALA A 181 11.80 0.26 15.48
CA ALA A 181 12.79 1.04 14.74
C ALA A 181 12.42 1.10 13.25
N THR A 182 12.90 2.12 12.53
CA THR A 182 12.64 2.29 11.09
C THR A 182 13.05 1.07 10.25
N ARG A 183 14.19 0.45 10.58
CA ARG A 183 14.64 -0.78 9.91
C ARG A 183 13.65 -1.94 10.12
N CYS A 184 13.22 -2.14 11.35
CA CYS A 184 12.25 -3.19 11.69
C CYS A 184 10.89 -2.95 11.01
N PHE A 185 10.47 -1.69 10.84
CA PHE A 185 9.27 -1.37 10.06
C PHE A 185 9.42 -1.78 8.59
N VAL A 186 10.54 -1.46 7.94
CA VAL A 186 10.82 -1.86 6.55
C VAL A 186 10.83 -3.38 6.41
N GLU A 187 11.55 -4.07 7.29
CA GLU A 187 11.58 -5.54 7.31
C GLU A 187 10.17 -6.10 7.58
N GLY A 188 9.38 -5.47 8.45
CA GLY A 188 7.98 -5.80 8.69
C GLY A 188 7.14 -5.78 7.41
N LEU A 189 7.25 -4.73 6.59
CA LEU A 189 6.52 -4.65 5.31
C LEU A 189 6.95 -5.74 4.32
N GLU A 190 8.24 -6.07 4.26
CA GLU A 190 8.73 -7.19 3.43
C GLU A 190 8.15 -8.52 3.93
N ASN A 191 8.12 -8.74 5.24
CA ASN A 191 7.52 -9.93 5.84
C ASN A 191 6.01 -10.01 5.58
N THR A 192 5.28 -8.89 5.64
CA THR A 192 3.85 -8.85 5.30
C THR A 192 3.61 -9.38 3.89
N VAL A 193 4.43 -8.96 2.92
CA VAL A 193 4.31 -9.46 1.55
C VAL A 193 4.76 -10.91 1.43
N ILE A 194 5.83 -11.33 2.10
CA ILE A 194 6.28 -12.73 2.11
C ILE A 194 5.19 -13.66 2.67
N GLU A 195 4.59 -13.28 3.80
CA GLU A 195 3.47 -13.99 4.42
C GLU A 195 2.24 -14.01 3.50
N THR A 196 1.93 -12.89 2.85
CA THR A 196 0.86 -12.84 1.84
C THR A 196 1.15 -13.83 0.71
N CYS A 197 2.36 -13.84 0.15
CA CYS A 197 2.75 -14.77 -0.91
C CYS A 197 2.63 -16.23 -0.44
N ALA A 198 3.04 -16.53 0.78
CA ALA A 198 2.94 -17.87 1.36
C ALA A 198 1.49 -18.37 1.44
N ARG A 199 0.53 -17.49 1.74
CA ARG A 199 -0.91 -17.81 1.73
C ARG A 199 -1.46 -18.14 0.33
N TYR A 200 -0.78 -17.69 -0.72
CA TYR A 200 -1.02 -18.08 -2.13
C TYR A 200 -0.11 -19.25 -2.57
N ALA A 201 0.56 -19.94 -1.65
CA ALA A 201 1.55 -20.98 -1.92
C ALA A 201 2.73 -20.51 -2.80
N VAL A 202 3.03 -19.21 -2.80
CA VAL A 202 4.14 -18.60 -3.54
C VAL A 202 5.33 -18.40 -2.59
N GLY A 203 6.43 -19.11 -2.84
CA GLY A 203 7.69 -18.87 -2.15
C GLY A 203 8.25 -17.49 -2.47
N ALA A 204 8.51 -16.69 -1.43
CA ALA A 204 9.05 -15.35 -1.55
C ALA A 204 10.09 -15.07 -0.46
N HIS A 205 11.04 -14.19 -0.74
CA HIS A 205 12.17 -13.87 0.14
C HIS A 205 12.68 -12.44 -0.09
N ARG A 206 13.55 -11.98 0.82
CA ARG A 206 14.38 -10.79 0.60
C ARG A 206 15.62 -11.19 -0.17
N LEU A 207 16.05 -10.33 -1.08
CA LEU A 207 17.30 -10.52 -1.79
C LEU A 207 18.34 -9.51 -1.23
N PRO A 208 19.46 -9.97 -0.63
CA PRO A 208 20.46 -9.08 -0.05
C PRO A 208 20.94 -8.00 -1.02
N GLY A 209 20.98 -6.75 -0.57
CA GLY A 209 21.35 -5.60 -1.40
C GLY A 209 20.23 -5.07 -2.31
N PHE A 210 19.09 -5.76 -2.41
CA PHE A 210 18.01 -5.40 -3.34
C PHE A 210 16.66 -5.25 -2.62
N PRO A 211 16.27 -4.01 -2.25
CA PRO A 211 15.03 -3.75 -1.52
C PRO A 211 13.77 -4.26 -2.22
N GLY A 212 12.82 -4.73 -1.42
CA GLY A 212 11.56 -5.32 -1.88
C GLY A 212 11.53 -6.84 -1.72
N VAL A 213 10.50 -7.46 -2.28
CA VAL A 213 10.26 -8.90 -2.12
C VAL A 213 10.39 -9.61 -3.46
N TRP A 214 11.06 -10.75 -3.43
CA TRP A 214 11.52 -11.51 -4.58
C TRP A 214 11.01 -12.94 -4.52
N THR A 215 10.85 -13.56 -5.68
CA THR A 215 10.39 -14.95 -5.84
C THR A 215 11.47 -15.84 -6.45
N SER A 216 12.53 -15.21 -6.95
CA SER A 216 13.80 -15.79 -7.39
C SER A 216 14.88 -14.70 -7.30
N ASP A 217 16.13 -15.03 -7.63
CA ASP A 217 17.23 -14.05 -7.69
C ASP A 217 17.05 -12.95 -8.77
N THR A 218 16.04 -13.13 -9.64
CA THR A 218 15.77 -12.27 -10.79
C THR A 218 14.35 -11.70 -10.83
N GLN A 219 13.39 -12.24 -10.09
CA GLN A 219 11.98 -11.85 -10.19
C GLN A 219 11.45 -11.17 -8.93
N LYS A 220 11.17 -9.86 -9.02
CA LYS A 220 10.60 -9.04 -7.95
C LYS A 220 9.07 -9.03 -8.01
N VAL A 221 8.40 -9.40 -6.91
CA VAL A 221 6.93 -9.38 -6.80
C VAL A 221 6.40 -8.12 -6.11
N ALA A 222 7.21 -7.46 -5.28
CA ALA A 222 6.83 -6.20 -4.65
C ALA A 222 8.00 -5.22 -4.55
N ALA A 223 7.72 -3.95 -4.89
CA ALA A 223 8.62 -2.83 -4.68
C ALA A 223 8.37 -2.21 -3.30
N LEU A 224 9.43 -1.73 -2.64
CA LEU A 224 9.34 -1.09 -1.34
C LEU A 224 10.15 0.20 -1.31
N GLY A 225 9.52 1.26 -0.83
CA GLY A 225 10.13 2.56 -0.67
C GLY A 225 9.35 3.35 0.37
N THR A 226 9.95 3.55 1.54
CA THR A 226 9.34 4.27 2.66
C THR A 226 10.07 5.59 2.90
N ARG A 227 9.43 6.47 3.66
CA ARG A 227 10.05 7.62 4.31
C ARG A 227 9.62 7.63 5.77
N CYS A 228 10.50 8.10 6.65
CA CYS A 228 10.21 8.26 8.07
C CYS A 228 10.68 9.64 8.51
N GLN A 229 9.77 10.45 9.06
CA GLN A 229 10.06 11.78 9.58
C GLN A 229 9.52 11.87 11.00
N ARG A 230 10.38 12.21 11.97
CA ARG A 230 10.01 12.28 13.39
C ARG A 230 9.25 11.03 13.87
N TYR A 231 9.70 9.85 13.41
CA TYR A 231 9.10 8.54 13.68
C TYR A 231 7.71 8.30 13.06
N VAL A 232 7.19 9.20 12.24
CA VAL A 232 5.97 9.00 11.46
C VAL A 232 6.32 8.56 10.04
N THR A 233 5.76 7.44 9.60
CA THR A 233 6.04 6.85 8.28
C THR A 233 5.18 7.43 7.16
N SER A 234 5.67 7.34 5.92
CA SER A 234 4.89 7.56 4.70
C SER A 234 5.45 6.70 3.57
N HIS A 235 4.70 6.63 2.47
CA HIS A 235 4.90 5.65 1.40
C HIS A 235 4.79 4.22 1.96
N GLY A 236 5.43 3.23 1.34
CA GLY A 236 5.22 1.85 1.76
C GLY A 236 5.67 0.82 0.73
N VAL A 237 4.77 -0.11 0.44
CA VAL A 237 5.03 -1.29 -0.39
C VAL A 237 3.97 -1.40 -1.49
N ALA A 238 4.39 -1.85 -2.67
CA ALA A 238 3.53 -2.04 -3.82
C ALA A 238 3.65 -3.50 -4.30
N LEU A 239 2.61 -4.28 -4.06
CA LEU A 239 2.52 -5.70 -4.40
C LEU A 239 1.87 -5.86 -5.77
N ASN A 240 2.55 -6.55 -6.68
CA ASN A 240 1.99 -6.87 -7.99
C ASN A 240 1.01 -8.04 -7.88
N CYS A 241 -0.30 -7.77 -7.90
CA CYS A 241 -1.34 -8.78 -7.80
C CYS A 241 -1.63 -9.35 -9.20
N SER A 242 -2.30 -8.57 -10.04
CA SER A 242 -2.58 -8.83 -11.46
C SER A 242 -2.07 -7.69 -12.35
N THR A 243 -1.01 -7.00 -11.89
CA THR A 243 -0.41 -5.85 -12.57
C THR A 243 0.04 -6.22 -13.98
N ASP A 244 -0.23 -5.35 -14.94
CA ASP A 244 0.40 -5.43 -16.25
C ASP A 244 1.91 -5.17 -16.11
N LEU A 245 2.71 -6.20 -16.38
CA LEU A 245 4.16 -6.16 -16.18
C LEU A 245 4.90 -5.50 -17.35
N GLN A 246 4.23 -5.20 -18.47
CA GLN A 246 4.85 -4.54 -19.62
C GLN A 246 5.34 -3.13 -19.27
N TRP A 247 4.68 -2.46 -18.33
CA TRP A 247 5.11 -1.16 -17.80
C TRP A 247 6.51 -1.22 -17.18
N PHE A 248 6.85 -2.31 -16.48
CA PHE A 248 8.19 -2.46 -15.91
C PHE A 248 9.27 -2.63 -16.98
N GLY A 249 8.93 -3.13 -18.17
CA GLY A 249 9.88 -3.25 -19.29
C GLY A 249 10.38 -1.90 -19.83
N ARG A 250 9.77 -0.79 -19.40
CA ARG A 250 10.18 0.56 -19.80
C ARG A 250 11.18 1.19 -18.84
N ILE A 251 11.41 0.61 -17.67
CA ILE A 251 12.38 1.11 -16.69
C ILE A 251 13.47 0.08 -16.46
N ILE A 252 14.66 0.56 -16.09
CA ILE A 252 15.73 -0.28 -15.55
C ILE A 252 15.76 -0.05 -14.04
N PRO A 253 15.04 -0.85 -13.24
CA PRO A 253 15.04 -0.64 -11.79
C PRO A 253 16.43 -0.95 -11.22
N CYS A 254 17.09 0.06 -10.64
CA CYS A 254 18.33 -0.07 -9.88
C CYS A 254 19.58 -0.51 -10.67
N GLY A 255 19.65 -0.28 -11.98
CA GLY A 255 20.82 -0.68 -12.79
C GLY A 255 21.09 -2.20 -12.78
N LEU A 256 20.04 -3.00 -12.54
CA LEU A 256 20.15 -4.43 -12.32
C LEU A 256 19.85 -5.19 -13.61
N ASP A 257 20.86 -5.31 -14.46
CA ASP A 257 20.79 -6.21 -15.61
C ASP A 257 20.34 -7.61 -15.15
N GLY A 258 19.34 -8.15 -15.86
CA GLY A 258 18.77 -9.47 -15.58
C GLY A 258 17.72 -9.53 -14.45
N LYS A 259 17.29 -8.41 -13.86
CA LYS A 259 16.18 -8.40 -12.88
C LYS A 259 14.88 -7.86 -13.50
N THR A 260 13.79 -8.57 -13.25
CA THR A 260 12.46 -8.29 -13.84
C THR A 260 11.38 -8.25 -12.77
N ALA A 261 10.28 -7.56 -13.06
CA ALA A 261 9.08 -7.65 -12.24
C ALA A 261 8.31 -8.95 -12.54
N THR A 262 7.57 -9.43 -11.55
CA THR A 262 6.59 -10.51 -11.63
C THR A 262 5.34 -10.13 -10.83
N SER A 263 4.28 -10.93 -10.92
CA SER A 263 3.03 -10.75 -10.17
C SER A 263 2.53 -12.08 -9.61
N LEU A 264 1.65 -12.03 -8.60
CA LEU A 264 0.98 -13.23 -8.09
C LEU A 264 0.25 -13.97 -9.22
N GLU A 265 -0.49 -13.23 -10.06
CA GLU A 265 -1.20 -13.79 -11.22
C GLU A 265 -0.26 -14.52 -12.18
N ARG A 266 0.87 -13.91 -12.57
CA ARG A 266 1.83 -14.54 -13.49
C ARG A 266 2.39 -15.83 -12.91
N ILE A 267 2.76 -15.81 -11.62
CA ILE A 267 3.33 -16.98 -10.95
C ILE A 267 2.30 -18.11 -10.89
N LEU A 268 1.05 -17.81 -10.53
CA LEU A 268 0.01 -18.82 -10.38
C LEU A 268 -0.46 -19.38 -11.72
N ARG A 269 -0.60 -18.56 -12.76
CA ARG A 269 -0.91 -19.03 -14.12
C ARG A 269 0.17 -19.97 -14.66
N ASN A 270 1.44 -19.68 -14.39
CA ASN A 270 2.54 -20.57 -14.82
C ASN A 270 2.55 -21.92 -14.10
N ARG A 271 1.98 -22.00 -12.88
CA ARG A 271 1.88 -23.27 -12.13
C ARG A 271 0.61 -24.03 -12.44
N TYR A 272 -0.50 -23.32 -12.63
CA TYR A 272 -1.84 -23.87 -12.79
C TYR A 272 -2.50 -23.23 -14.01
N ALA A 273 -2.15 -23.72 -15.20
CA ALA A 273 -2.50 -23.11 -16.49
C ALA A 273 -4.02 -22.89 -16.72
N THR A 274 -4.90 -23.58 -15.97
CA THR A 274 -6.36 -23.55 -16.14
C THR A 274 -7.13 -23.12 -14.89
N ALA A 275 -6.45 -22.70 -13.82
CA ALA A 275 -7.12 -22.31 -12.57
C ALA A 275 -7.44 -20.81 -12.52
N GLU A 276 -8.62 -20.46 -12.01
CA GLU A 276 -8.91 -19.09 -11.61
C GLU A 276 -7.99 -18.71 -10.44
N THR A 277 -7.14 -17.70 -10.63
CA THR A 277 -6.05 -17.43 -9.69
C THR A 277 -6.43 -16.49 -8.54
N HIS A 278 -7.68 -15.99 -8.48
CA HIS A 278 -8.19 -15.03 -7.48
C HIS A 278 -7.15 -13.98 -7.03
N THR A 279 -6.47 -13.37 -8.01
CA THR A 279 -5.33 -12.46 -7.82
C THR A 279 -5.67 -11.01 -8.07
N SER A 280 -6.96 -10.65 -8.11
CA SER A 280 -7.36 -9.23 -8.14
C SER A 280 -6.95 -8.56 -6.82
N VAL A 281 -6.85 -7.22 -6.84
CA VAL A 281 -6.53 -6.46 -5.64
C VAL A 281 -7.57 -6.69 -4.55
N GLU A 282 -8.84 -6.82 -4.91
CA GLU A 282 -9.95 -7.06 -3.98
C GLU A 282 -9.82 -8.42 -3.28
N CYS A 283 -9.30 -9.44 -3.96
CA CYS A 283 -9.02 -10.76 -3.37
C CYS A 283 -7.76 -10.74 -2.50
N VAL A 284 -6.72 -10.01 -2.90
CA VAL A 284 -5.43 -9.98 -2.19
C VAL A 284 -5.46 -9.06 -0.97
N LEU A 285 -6.24 -7.98 -1.00
CA LEU A 285 -6.34 -6.99 0.08
C LEU A 285 -6.61 -7.58 1.47
N PRO A 286 -7.64 -8.42 1.70
CA PRO A 286 -7.88 -9.00 3.03
C PRO A 286 -6.70 -9.88 3.49
N VAL A 287 -6.06 -10.61 2.57
CA VAL A 287 -4.88 -11.44 2.87
C VAL A 287 -3.69 -10.59 3.32
N VAL A 288 -3.48 -9.43 2.68
CA VAL A 288 -2.44 -8.46 3.07
C VAL A 288 -2.72 -7.86 4.44
N LEU A 289 -3.99 -7.54 4.76
CA LEU A 289 -4.37 -7.01 6.07
C LEU A 289 -4.09 -8.04 7.19
N ASP A 290 -4.51 -9.29 7.01
CA ASP A 290 -4.23 -10.36 7.98
C ASP A 290 -2.73 -10.61 8.17
N SER A 291 -1.99 -10.61 7.06
CA SER A 291 -0.53 -10.77 7.07
C SER A 291 0.13 -9.60 7.79
N PHE A 292 -0.37 -8.37 7.58
CA PHE A 292 0.09 -7.19 8.28
C PHE A 292 -0.17 -7.30 9.78
N ALA A 293 -1.39 -7.62 10.20
CA ALA A 293 -1.74 -7.80 11.61
C ALA A 293 -0.86 -8.87 12.29
N THR A 294 -0.65 -9.99 11.60
CA THR A 294 0.20 -11.09 12.09
C THR A 294 1.65 -10.64 12.27
N VAL A 295 2.22 -9.96 11.27
CA VAL A 295 3.62 -9.55 11.26
C VAL A 295 3.87 -8.40 12.24
N PHE A 296 2.96 -7.42 12.30
CA PHE A 296 3.08 -6.26 13.17
C PHE A 296 2.51 -6.48 14.57
N GLY A 297 1.93 -7.64 14.86
CA GLY A 297 1.40 -7.99 16.18
C GLY A 297 0.43 -6.93 16.71
N CYS A 298 -0.47 -6.46 15.86
CA CYS A 298 -1.44 -5.42 16.16
C CYS A 298 -2.80 -5.76 15.58
N ASP A 299 -3.87 -5.29 16.22
CA ASP A 299 -5.20 -5.35 15.61
C ASP A 299 -5.28 -4.38 14.44
N ILE A 300 -5.77 -4.85 13.29
CA ILE A 300 -6.09 -4.01 12.14
C ILE A 300 -7.59 -4.05 11.90
N VAL A 301 -8.22 -2.88 11.86
CA VAL A 301 -9.68 -2.76 11.80
C VAL A 301 -10.10 -1.65 10.83
N PRO A 302 -11.32 -1.69 10.28
CA PRO A 302 -11.81 -0.62 9.43
C PRO A 302 -11.69 0.74 10.12
N LEU A 303 -11.10 1.73 9.44
CA LEU A 303 -10.80 3.03 10.05
C LEU A 303 -12.06 3.73 10.60
N GLU A 304 -13.19 3.62 9.90
CA GLU A 304 -14.48 4.16 10.35
C GLU A 304 -14.91 3.60 11.72
N GLN A 305 -14.56 2.34 12.02
CA GLN A 305 -14.88 1.70 13.30
C GLN A 305 -13.89 2.09 14.39
N LEU A 306 -12.61 2.22 14.06
CA LEU A 306 -11.58 2.59 15.03
C LEU A 306 -11.63 4.06 15.43
N SER A 307 -11.81 4.96 14.45
CA SER A 307 -11.84 6.40 14.67
C SER A 307 -12.68 7.08 13.60
N PRO A 308 -13.99 7.25 13.83
CA PRO A 308 -14.88 8.01 12.94
C PRO A 308 -14.36 9.42 12.64
N THR A 309 -13.68 10.04 13.62
CA THR A 309 -13.02 11.35 13.50
C THR A 309 -11.90 11.31 12.46
N THR A 310 -10.95 10.37 12.61
CA THR A 310 -9.83 10.21 11.66
C THR A 310 -10.34 9.86 10.26
N PHE A 311 -11.37 9.01 10.17
CA PHE A 311 -12.03 8.67 8.92
C PHE A 311 -12.62 9.90 8.22
N SER A 312 -13.40 10.69 8.94
CA SER A 312 -14.04 11.91 8.41
C SER A 312 -13.03 12.96 7.98
N GLU A 313 -11.92 13.09 8.72
CA GLU A 313 -10.80 13.97 8.37
C GLU A 313 -10.16 13.57 7.03
N ILE A 314 -9.87 12.28 6.85
CA ILE A 314 -9.30 11.74 5.61
C ILE A 314 -10.26 11.93 4.43
N GLN A 315 -11.56 11.68 4.63
CA GLN A 315 -12.57 11.88 3.58
C GLN A 315 -12.63 13.35 3.15
N ARG A 316 -12.58 14.29 4.11
CA ARG A 316 -12.56 15.73 3.82
C ARG A 316 -11.29 16.14 3.07
N ASP A 317 -10.13 15.68 3.53
CA ASP A 317 -8.85 15.98 2.88
C ASP A 317 -8.84 15.43 1.45
N LEU A 318 -9.24 14.16 1.26
CA LEU A 318 -9.28 13.51 -0.06
C LEU A 318 -10.22 14.22 -1.05
N ALA A 319 -11.37 14.72 -0.57
CA ALA A 319 -12.31 15.48 -1.39
C ALA A 319 -11.79 16.87 -1.78
N SER A 320 -10.90 17.46 -0.95
CA SER A 320 -10.35 18.80 -1.18
C SER A 320 -9.11 18.85 -2.07
N ILE A 321 -8.49 17.69 -2.34
CA ILE A 321 -7.29 17.60 -3.18
C ILE A 321 -7.75 17.42 -4.63
N GLU A 322 -7.37 18.39 -5.47
CA GLU A 322 -7.61 18.38 -6.92
C GLU A 322 -6.78 17.28 -7.61
#